data_AF-A0A9D1CDZ3-F1
#
_entry.id   AF-A0A9D1CDZ3-F1
#
_cell.length_a   1.000
_cell.length_b   1.000
_cell.length_c   1.000
_cell.angle_alpha   90.00
_cell.angle_beta   90.00
_cell.angle_gamma   90.00
#
_symmetry.space_group_name_H-M   'P 1'
#
loop_
_entity.id
_entity.type
_entity.pdbx_description
1 polymer ?
#
loop_
_entity_poly.entity_id
_entity_poly.type
_entity_poly.pdbx_seq_one_letter_code
_entity_poly.pdbx_strand_id
1 'polypeptide(L)'
;MLQITKVKINNFKSIKKQSIKLLPNINVFVGVNGSGKSTILNSIAISLSWLINRIQRENASAQRIDELDIKNDTQTSIIETQIENNKNIYDWSLVKTLRGYSSKEVSQLTEVSELASIFQMQYQNNNQLPMIAYYPVNRVAEGIRPSYRTRDTISELDVYDNALGGKANFQSFFEWFRIQDDIVNEQSQSRSRWMHQHRTWIQRRIIKIFSIYSSNEQNEGFNHFKQKLKYDESIVEEPKYLFHELIQAIEHLDFEDADNMKVPHI
;
A
#
# COMPACT_ATOMS: atom_id res chain seq x y z
N MET A 1 11.57 14.08 9.33
CA MET A 1 11.36 13.51 7.99
C MET A 1 12.60 12.73 7.61
N LEU A 2 12.45 11.51 7.10
CA LEU A 2 13.55 10.63 6.70
C LEU A 2 14.09 11.06 5.32
N GLN A 3 15.38 11.35 5.22
CA GLN A 3 16.04 11.72 3.98
C GLN A 3 17.41 11.05 3.86
N ILE A 4 17.69 10.45 2.72
CA ILE A 4 19.06 10.01 2.38
C ILE A 4 19.83 11.24 1.93
N THR A 5 20.92 11.58 2.62
CA THR A 5 21.71 12.79 2.33
C THR A 5 22.99 12.47 1.58
N LYS A 6 23.58 11.29 1.82
CA LYS A 6 24.84 10.89 1.19
C LYS A 6 24.92 9.37 1.02
N VAL A 7 25.53 8.96 -0.09
CA VAL A 7 25.88 7.57 -0.36
C VAL A 7 27.31 7.54 -0.87
N LYS A 8 28.15 6.70 -0.28
CA LYS A 8 29.50 6.44 -0.78
C LYS A 8 29.62 4.96 -1.14
N ILE A 9 30.26 4.71 -2.27
CA ILE A 9 30.40 3.38 -2.85
C ILE A 9 31.87 3.19 -3.18
N ASN A 10 32.49 2.14 -2.65
CA ASN A 10 33.85 1.73 -2.97
C ASN A 10 33.81 0.28 -3.47
N ASN A 11 34.38 0.05 -4.65
CA ASN A 11 34.60 -1.27 -5.26
C ASN A 11 33.34 -2.16 -5.37
N PHE A 12 32.20 -1.58 -5.73
CA PHE A 12 30.94 -2.29 -5.91
C PHE A 12 30.53 -2.30 -7.39
N LYS A 13 30.47 -3.50 -7.99
CA LYS A 13 30.19 -3.74 -9.41
C LYS A 13 31.05 -2.85 -10.31
N SER A 14 30.43 -2.04 -11.16
CA SER A 14 31.13 -1.12 -12.07
C SER A 14 31.81 0.05 -11.35
N ILE A 15 31.42 0.39 -10.12
CA ILE A 15 31.86 1.59 -9.41
C ILE A 15 33.13 1.32 -8.60
N LYS A 16 34.23 2.00 -8.94
CA LYS A 16 35.48 1.95 -8.16
C LYS A 16 35.38 2.80 -6.89
N LYS A 17 35.01 4.06 -7.03
CA LYS A 17 34.83 5.00 -5.93
C LYS A 17 33.88 6.10 -6.38
N GLN A 18 32.79 6.29 -5.66
CA GLN A 18 31.83 7.36 -5.92
C GLN A 18 31.28 7.86 -4.60
N SER A 19 31.21 9.18 -4.43
CA SER A 19 30.49 9.82 -3.33
C SER A 19 29.39 10.68 -3.93
N ILE A 20 28.15 10.45 -3.52
CA ILE A 20 26.96 11.09 -4.06
C ILE A 20 26.29 11.84 -2.92
N LYS A 21 26.09 13.15 -3.09
CA LYS A 21 25.23 13.95 -2.22
C LYS A 21 23.84 13.97 -2.83
N LEU A 22 22.84 13.59 -2.05
CA LEU A 22 21.44 13.57 -2.47
C LEU A 22 20.74 14.83 -1.98
N LEU A 23 19.91 15.40 -2.85
CA LEU A 23 19.08 16.56 -2.54
C LEU A 23 17.79 16.10 -1.84
N PRO A 24 17.12 17.01 -1.11
CA PRO A 24 15.77 16.76 -0.65
C PRO A 24 14.82 16.46 -1.82
N ASN A 25 13.80 15.65 -1.57
CA ASN A 25 12.75 15.29 -2.53
C ASN A 25 13.25 14.41 -3.70
N ILE A 26 13.50 15.00 -4.87
CA ILE A 26 13.68 14.26 -6.13
C ILE A 26 15.13 14.33 -6.59
N ASN A 27 15.70 13.17 -6.89
CA ASN A 27 17.04 13.03 -7.46
C ASN A 27 16.95 12.24 -8.77
N VAL A 28 17.53 12.77 -9.84
CA VAL A 28 17.51 12.13 -11.17
C VAL A 28 18.94 11.79 -11.59
N PHE A 29 19.20 10.50 -11.82
CA PHE A 29 20.50 10.02 -12.31
C PHE A 29 20.46 9.83 -13.84
N VAL A 30 21.21 10.65 -14.58
CA VAL A 30 21.30 10.59 -16.04
C VAL A 30 22.66 10.04 -16.47
N GLY A 31 22.68 9.20 -17.50
CA GLY A 31 23.91 8.64 -18.05
C GLY A 31 23.64 7.53 -19.07
N VAL A 32 24.66 7.14 -19.83
CA VAL A 32 24.57 6.09 -20.85
C VAL A 32 24.28 4.71 -20.24
N ASN A 33 23.79 3.76 -21.04
CA ASN A 33 23.61 2.39 -20.59
C ASN A 33 24.94 1.81 -20.11
N GLY A 34 24.91 1.03 -19.02
CA GLY A 34 26.12 0.51 -18.38
C GLY A 34 26.90 1.51 -17.52
N SER A 35 26.52 2.79 -17.45
CA SER A 35 27.25 3.81 -16.65
C SER A 35 27.18 3.62 -15.13
N GLY A 36 26.46 2.61 -14.62
CA GLY A 36 26.34 2.33 -13.19
C GLY A 36 25.15 2.98 -12.47
N LYS A 37 24.18 3.56 -13.18
CA LYS A 37 22.95 4.12 -12.57
C LYS A 37 22.23 3.08 -11.68
N SER A 38 21.98 1.90 -12.23
CA SER A 38 21.35 0.79 -11.48
C SER A 38 22.23 0.30 -10.34
N THR A 39 23.57 0.37 -10.48
CA THR A 39 24.51 0.04 -9.40
C THR A 39 24.34 0.96 -8.20
N ILE A 40 24.16 2.26 -8.42
CA ILE A 40 23.88 3.24 -7.36
C ILE A 40 22.58 2.88 -6.64
N LEU A 41 21.49 2.70 -7.38
CA LEU A 41 20.19 2.36 -6.79
C LEU A 41 20.23 1.02 -6.03
N ASN A 42 20.91 0.01 -6.58
CA ASN A 42 21.12 -1.28 -5.92
C ASN A 42 21.89 -1.12 -4.59
N SER A 43 22.95 -0.32 -4.56
CA SER A 43 23.70 -0.09 -3.30
C SER A 43 22.84 0.57 -2.23
N ILE A 44 21.96 1.51 -2.62
CA ILE A 44 21.03 2.16 -1.70
C ILE A 44 20.01 1.15 -1.18
N ALA A 45 19.44 0.33 -2.07
CA ALA A 45 18.48 -0.71 -1.68
C ALA A 45 19.09 -1.74 -0.71
N ILE A 46 20.31 -2.23 -0.99
CA ILE A 46 21.04 -3.14 -0.10
C ILE A 46 21.23 -2.49 1.27
N SER A 47 21.66 -1.22 1.29
CA SER A 47 21.89 -0.48 2.53
C SER A 47 20.62 -0.28 3.36
N LEU A 48 19.54 0.20 2.74
CA LEU A 48 18.25 0.44 3.38
C LEU A 48 17.53 -0.85 3.82
N SER A 49 17.88 -2.00 3.23
CA SER A 49 17.32 -3.30 3.65
C SER A 49 17.57 -3.58 5.13
N TRP A 50 18.70 -3.11 5.67
CA TRP A 50 19.03 -3.22 7.09
C TRP A 50 18.11 -2.39 7.97
N LEU A 51 17.74 -1.19 7.54
CA LEU A 51 16.80 -0.34 8.26
C LEU A 51 15.42 -0.99 8.32
N ILE A 52 14.84 -1.36 7.17
CA ILE A 52 13.47 -1.90 7.14
C ILE A 52 13.34 -3.24 7.87
N ASN A 53 14.35 -4.11 7.80
CA ASN A 53 14.33 -5.39 8.52
C ASN A 53 14.45 -5.16 10.03
N ARG A 54 15.28 -4.19 10.45
CA ARG A 54 15.44 -3.87 11.87
C ARG A 54 14.24 -3.17 12.46
N ILE A 55 13.49 -2.39 11.68
CA ILE A 55 12.19 -1.86 12.10
C ILE A 55 11.24 -3.00 12.45
N GLN A 56 11.19 -4.05 11.63
CA GLN A 56 10.32 -5.21 11.86
C GLN A 56 10.77 -6.08 13.03
N ARG A 57 12.09 -6.29 13.18
CA ARG A 57 12.67 -7.16 14.20
C ARG A 57 14.03 -6.63 14.65
N GLU A 58 14.18 -6.45 15.96
CA GLU A 58 15.43 -5.97 16.53
C GLU A 58 16.62 -6.84 16.09
N ASN A 59 17.72 -6.19 15.70
CA ASN A 59 18.96 -6.83 15.25
C ASN A 59 18.82 -7.81 14.07
N ALA A 60 17.72 -7.74 13.31
CA ALA A 60 17.55 -8.54 12.10
C ALA A 60 18.67 -8.30 11.09
N SER A 61 19.12 -9.40 10.47
CA SER A 61 20.00 -9.35 9.31
C SER A 61 19.20 -8.98 8.07
N ALA A 62 19.85 -8.35 7.11
CA ALA A 62 19.26 -8.01 5.83
C ALA A 62 20.18 -8.39 4.66
N GLN A 63 19.92 -7.81 3.49
CA GLN A 63 20.67 -8.10 2.27
C GLN A 63 22.13 -7.72 2.47
N ARG A 64 23.03 -8.65 2.12
CA ARG A 64 24.47 -8.43 2.16
C ARG A 64 24.98 -8.13 0.76
N ILE A 65 26.12 -7.47 0.68
CA ILE A 65 26.86 -7.36 -0.57
C ILE A 65 27.28 -8.78 -0.99
N ASP A 66 26.94 -9.18 -2.21
CA ASP A 66 27.39 -10.45 -2.77
C ASP A 66 28.89 -10.39 -3.05
N GLU A 67 29.57 -11.52 -2.92
CA GLU A 67 30.98 -11.64 -3.30
C GLU A 67 31.17 -11.39 -4.81
N LEU A 68 30.21 -11.81 -5.63
CA LEU A 68 30.17 -11.56 -7.07
C LEU A 68 29.92 -10.09 -7.42
N ASP A 69 29.41 -9.31 -6.46
CA ASP A 69 29.17 -7.88 -6.63
C ASP A 69 30.41 -7.04 -6.27
N ILE A 70 31.49 -7.66 -5.76
CA ILE A 70 32.78 -6.99 -5.58
C ILE A 70 33.38 -6.68 -6.95
N LYS A 71 33.86 -5.45 -7.13
CA LYS A 71 34.51 -5.03 -8.38
C LYS A 71 35.73 -5.92 -8.67
N ASN A 72 35.88 -6.32 -9.94
CA ASN A 72 37.06 -7.05 -10.41
C ASN A 72 38.37 -6.36 -9.99
N ASP A 73 39.39 -7.17 -9.70
CA ASP A 73 40.72 -6.73 -9.25
C ASP A 73 40.74 -6.01 -7.89
N THR A 74 39.70 -6.19 -7.08
CA THR A 74 39.63 -5.66 -5.71
C THR A 74 39.19 -6.75 -4.73
N GLN A 75 39.53 -6.58 -3.45
CA GLN A 75 39.28 -7.60 -2.42
C GLN A 75 38.10 -7.28 -1.51
N THR A 76 37.71 -6.00 -1.45
CA THR A 76 36.71 -5.50 -0.50
C THR A 76 35.81 -4.50 -1.19
N SER A 77 34.50 -4.65 -0.98
CA SER A 77 33.45 -3.70 -1.37
C SER A 77 32.86 -3.04 -0.13
N ILE A 78 32.63 -1.73 -0.20
CA ILE A 78 32.08 -0.93 0.90
C ILE A 78 30.96 -0.04 0.38
N ILE A 79 29.82 -0.05 1.07
CA ILE A 79 28.71 0.89 0.86
C ILE A 79 28.49 1.64 2.17
N GLU A 80 28.61 2.97 2.15
CA GLU A 80 28.29 3.83 3.28
C GLU A 80 27.03 4.64 2.93
N THR A 81 26.10 4.77 3.87
CA THR A 81 24.86 5.53 3.69
C THR A 81 24.66 6.45 4.88
N GLN A 82 24.36 7.71 4.56
CA GLN A 82 24.00 8.74 5.52
C GLN A 82 22.53 9.11 5.34
N ILE A 83 21.81 9.12 6.46
CA ILE A 83 20.43 9.51 6.55
C ILE A 83 20.28 10.64 7.56
N GLU A 84 19.47 11.62 7.23
CA GLU A 84 18.95 12.60 8.18
C GLU A 84 17.52 12.22 8.58
N ASN A 85 17.26 12.19 9.89
CA ASN A 85 15.92 12.09 10.44
C ASN A 85 15.76 13.09 11.59
N ASN A 86 14.80 14.00 11.46
CA ASN A 86 14.51 15.03 12.46
C ASN A 86 15.75 15.85 12.88
N LYS A 87 16.58 16.24 11.90
CA LYS A 87 17.86 16.97 12.06
C LYS A 87 19.00 16.17 12.70
N ASN A 88 18.78 14.92 13.10
CA ASN A 88 19.83 14.02 13.52
C ASN A 88 20.35 13.24 12.32
N ILE A 89 21.65 13.00 12.30
CA ILE A 89 22.33 12.25 11.25
C ILE A 89 22.60 10.84 11.75
N TYR A 90 22.34 9.86 10.89
CA TYR A 90 22.59 8.45 11.11
C TYR A 90 23.40 7.91 9.93
N ASP A 91 24.52 7.30 10.23
CA ASP A 91 25.51 6.77 9.30
C ASP A 91 25.76 5.28 9.55
N TRP A 92 25.74 4.48 8.49
CA TRP A 92 26.12 3.07 8.60
C TRP A 92 26.86 2.61 7.36
N SER A 93 27.63 1.53 7.53
CA SER A 93 28.46 0.96 6.48
C SER A 93 28.29 -0.55 6.36
N LEU A 94 28.29 -1.02 5.12
CA LEU A 94 28.28 -2.43 4.77
C LEU A 94 29.60 -2.77 4.10
N VAL A 95 30.30 -3.74 4.67
CA VAL A 95 31.59 -4.23 4.17
C VAL A 95 31.46 -5.69 3.77
N LYS A 96 32.00 -6.04 2.61
CA LYS A 96 32.16 -7.42 2.16
C LYS A 96 33.56 -7.61 1.60
N THR A 97 34.21 -8.66 2.08
CA THR A 97 35.57 -9.06 1.68
C THR A 97 35.50 -10.41 0.97
N LEU A 98 36.34 -10.60 -0.05
CA LEU A 98 36.56 -11.88 -0.72
C LEU A 98 37.03 -12.94 0.27
N ARG A 99 36.61 -14.19 0.04
CA ARG A 99 37.09 -15.33 0.85
C ARG A 99 38.62 -15.45 0.74
N GLY A 100 39.27 -15.74 1.87
CA GLY A 100 40.72 -15.85 1.95
C GLY A 100 41.46 -14.51 2.13
N TYR A 101 40.76 -13.38 2.08
CA TYR A 101 41.33 -12.05 2.36
C TYR A 101 40.84 -11.51 3.71
N SER A 102 41.66 -10.66 4.33
CA SER A 102 41.29 -9.91 5.52
C SER A 102 41.07 -8.44 5.16
N SER A 103 40.11 -7.81 5.83
CA SER A 103 39.84 -6.37 5.73
C SER A 103 40.00 -5.75 7.10
N LYS A 104 40.57 -4.53 7.15
CA LYS A 104 40.59 -3.71 8.37
C LYS A 104 39.23 -3.06 8.65
N GLU A 105 38.45 -2.87 7.59
CA GLU A 105 37.11 -2.29 7.64
C GLU A 105 36.09 -3.39 8.00
N VAL A 106 35.16 -3.05 8.89
CA VAL A 106 34.07 -3.91 9.35
C VAL A 106 32.76 -3.12 9.25
N SER A 107 31.67 -3.79 8.89
CA SER A 107 30.34 -3.17 8.80
C SER A 107 29.97 -2.48 10.12
N GLN A 108 29.65 -1.19 10.06
CA GLN A 108 29.14 -0.42 11.20
C GLN A 108 27.62 -0.34 11.09
N LEU A 109 26.92 -0.90 12.08
CA LEU A 109 25.47 -1.05 12.06
C LEU A 109 24.79 -0.54 13.33
N THR A 110 25.49 0.21 14.19
CA THR A 110 24.95 0.75 15.43
C THR A 110 23.87 1.78 15.15
N GLU A 111 24.17 2.79 14.34
CA GLU A 111 23.26 3.92 14.07
C GLU A 111 22.01 3.50 13.29
N VAL A 112 22.10 2.48 12.42
CA VAL A 112 20.90 1.93 11.75
C VAL A 112 20.01 1.16 12.72
N SER A 113 20.56 0.51 13.75
CA SER A 113 19.75 -0.04 14.85
C SER A 113 19.09 1.06 15.66
N GLU A 114 19.83 2.11 16.02
CA GLU A 114 19.27 3.25 16.77
C GLU A 114 18.12 3.92 16.02
N LEU A 115 18.31 4.16 14.72
CA LEU A 115 17.26 4.72 13.86
C LEU A 115 16.04 3.79 13.75
N ALA A 116 16.26 2.47 13.64
CA ALA A 116 15.18 1.49 13.63
C ALA A 116 14.37 1.50 14.93
N SER A 117 15.04 1.59 16.10
CA SER A 117 14.37 1.70 17.40
C SER A 117 13.51 2.95 17.51
N ILE A 118 13.95 4.08 16.92
CA ILE A 118 13.13 5.30 16.85
C ILE A 118 11.82 5.04 16.08
N PHE A 119 11.89 4.37 14.92
CA PHE A 119 10.70 4.04 14.13
C PHE A 119 9.80 3.00 14.82
N GLN A 120 10.36 2.04 15.53
CA GLN A 120 9.58 1.10 16.35
C GLN A 120 8.79 1.85 17.44
N MET A 121 9.41 2.79 18.14
CA MET A 121 8.72 3.63 19.14
C MET A 121 7.63 4.50 18.50
N GLN A 122 7.89 5.07 17.32
CA GLN A 122 6.89 5.85 16.58
C GLN A 122 5.69 4.99 16.15
N TYR A 123 5.94 3.76 15.71
CA TYR A 123 4.91 2.79 15.36
C TYR A 123 4.05 2.43 16.58
N GLN A 124 4.67 2.14 17.72
CA GLN A 124 3.96 1.81 18.96
C GLN A 124 3.09 2.95 19.50
N ASN A 125 3.55 4.20 19.34
CA ASN A 125 2.83 5.35 19.89
C ASN A 125 1.76 5.90 18.95
N ASN A 126 2.03 5.94 17.64
CA ASN A 126 1.22 6.70 16.67
C ASN A 126 0.86 5.90 15.40
N ASN A 127 1.19 4.60 15.31
CA ASN A 127 1.04 3.78 14.09
C ASN A 127 1.68 4.42 12.85
N GLN A 128 2.85 5.07 13.03
CA GLN A 128 3.56 5.74 11.94
C GLN A 128 4.84 4.99 11.57
N LEU A 129 5.03 4.76 10.28
CA LEU A 129 6.19 4.08 9.69
C LEU A 129 6.66 4.78 8.42
N PRO A 130 7.97 4.81 8.13
CA PRO A 130 8.49 5.39 6.90
C PRO A 130 8.22 4.48 5.70
N MET A 131 7.72 5.04 4.59
CA MET A 131 7.56 4.27 3.35
C MET A 131 8.88 4.21 2.58
N ILE A 132 9.36 3.01 2.27
CA ILE A 132 10.55 2.78 1.46
C ILE A 132 10.24 1.69 0.44
N ALA A 133 10.46 1.97 -0.84
CA ALA A 133 10.19 1.02 -1.92
C ALA A 133 11.27 1.09 -3.01
N TYR A 134 11.60 -0.06 -3.59
CA TYR A 134 12.56 -0.16 -4.69
C TYR A 134 11.97 -0.91 -5.90
N TYR A 135 11.98 -0.26 -7.06
CA TYR A 135 11.42 -0.78 -8.31
C TYR A 135 12.52 -1.02 -9.36
N PRO A 136 13.09 -2.23 -9.42
CA PRO A 136 14.11 -2.59 -10.41
C PRO A 136 13.51 -2.77 -11.81
N VAL A 137 14.39 -2.89 -12.82
CA VAL A 137 14.00 -3.09 -14.22
C VAL A 137 13.45 -4.49 -14.48
N ASN A 138 13.87 -5.49 -13.69
CA ASN A 138 13.42 -6.87 -13.86
C ASN A 138 11.99 -7.04 -13.31
N ARG A 139 11.00 -6.90 -14.19
CA ARG A 139 9.55 -6.93 -13.87
C ARG A 139 8.88 -8.25 -14.25
N VAL A 140 9.64 -9.25 -14.70
CA VAL A 140 9.07 -10.51 -15.17
C VAL A 140 8.53 -11.31 -13.98
N ALA A 141 7.22 -11.55 -14.00
CA ALA A 141 6.52 -12.41 -13.06
C ALA A 141 6.71 -13.89 -13.45
N GLU A 142 7.90 -14.45 -13.27
CA GLU A 142 8.10 -15.88 -13.55
C GLU A 142 7.48 -16.74 -12.44
N GLY A 143 6.57 -17.64 -12.82
CA GLY A 143 6.15 -18.77 -11.98
C GLY A 143 5.28 -18.45 -10.78
N ILE A 144 4.58 -17.30 -10.77
CA ILE A 144 3.73 -16.90 -9.64
C ILE A 144 2.45 -17.74 -9.66
N ARG A 145 2.42 -18.74 -8.79
CA ARG A 145 1.21 -19.50 -8.48
C ARG A 145 0.62 -18.87 -7.22
N PRO A 146 -0.66 -18.45 -7.21
CA PRO A 146 -1.32 -18.02 -5.99
C PRO A 146 -1.21 -19.15 -4.97
N SER A 147 -0.33 -18.99 -3.98
CA SER A 147 -0.26 -19.92 -2.84
C SER A 147 -1.16 -19.42 -1.73
N TYR A 148 -1.73 -20.36 -0.98
CA TYR A 148 -2.51 -20.07 0.21
C TYR A 148 -1.51 -19.81 1.35
N ARG A 149 -1.46 -18.58 1.88
CA ARG A 149 -0.81 -18.34 3.17
C ARG A 149 -1.59 -19.07 4.27
N THR A 150 -0.86 -19.57 5.26
CA THR A 150 -1.36 -20.11 6.53
C THR A 150 -1.67 -19.04 7.58
N ARG A 151 -1.50 -17.75 7.28
CA ARG A 151 -1.79 -16.63 8.20
C ARG A 151 -3.08 -15.94 7.79
N ASP A 152 -3.98 -15.78 8.75
CA ASP A 152 -5.32 -15.22 8.56
C ASP A 152 -5.34 -13.67 8.53
N THR A 153 -4.22 -13.00 8.84
CA THR A 153 -4.17 -11.52 8.95
C THR A 153 -2.93 -10.92 8.28
N ILE A 154 -3.11 -9.73 7.70
CA ILE A 154 -2.04 -8.86 7.17
C ILE A 154 -1.66 -7.86 8.27
N SER A 155 -0.36 -7.72 8.54
CA SER A 155 0.18 -6.68 9.42
C SER A 155 0.60 -5.45 8.64
N GLU A 156 0.52 -4.25 9.25
CA GLU A 156 1.07 -3.01 8.67
C GLU A 156 2.58 -3.14 8.37
N LEU A 157 3.31 -3.94 9.17
CA LEU A 157 4.74 -4.22 8.97
C LEU A 157 5.02 -5.09 7.73
N ASP A 158 4.03 -5.81 7.22
CA ASP A 158 4.17 -6.64 6.00
C ASP A 158 4.49 -5.77 4.78
N VAL A 159 4.28 -4.44 4.84
CA VAL A 159 4.68 -3.49 3.79
C VAL A 159 6.19 -3.55 3.48
N TYR A 160 7.00 -3.97 4.46
CA TYR A 160 8.45 -4.09 4.30
C TYR A 160 8.88 -5.46 3.76
N ASP A 161 7.99 -6.46 3.71
CA ASP A 161 8.30 -7.79 3.17
C ASP A 161 8.74 -7.68 1.70
N ASN A 162 10.02 -7.96 1.46
CA ASN A 162 10.67 -7.86 0.14
C ASN A 162 10.58 -6.49 -0.54
N ALA A 163 10.28 -5.40 0.18
CA ALA A 163 10.16 -4.05 -0.39
C ALA A 163 11.44 -3.54 -1.10
N LEU A 164 12.60 -4.09 -0.71
CA LEU A 164 13.91 -3.79 -1.28
C LEU A 164 14.60 -5.00 -1.95
N GLY A 165 13.91 -6.14 -2.06
CA GLY A 165 14.49 -7.42 -2.50
C GLY A 165 14.79 -7.53 -4.00
N GLY A 166 14.49 -6.51 -4.80
CA GLY A 166 14.86 -6.46 -6.22
C GLY A 166 14.07 -7.40 -7.14
N LYS A 167 12.99 -8.03 -6.64
CA LYS A 167 12.02 -8.79 -7.44
C LYS A 167 10.64 -8.20 -7.19
N ALA A 168 9.82 -8.11 -8.24
CA ALA A 168 8.43 -7.71 -8.09
C ALA A 168 7.67 -8.74 -7.22
N ASN A 169 7.14 -8.30 -6.09
CA ASN A 169 6.41 -9.15 -5.14
C ASN A 169 4.92 -9.23 -5.51
N PHE A 170 4.59 -9.81 -6.68
CA PHE A 170 3.18 -9.95 -7.07
C PHE A 170 2.42 -10.94 -6.17
N GLN A 171 3.11 -11.88 -5.53
CA GLN A 171 2.47 -12.82 -4.60
C GLN A 171 1.80 -12.06 -3.44
N SER A 172 2.52 -11.17 -2.76
CA SER A 172 1.94 -10.35 -1.69
C SER A 172 0.85 -9.40 -2.19
N PHE A 173 0.98 -8.89 -3.43
CA PHE A 173 -0.09 -8.11 -4.04
C PHE A 173 -1.37 -8.93 -4.25
N PHE A 174 -1.28 -10.13 -4.83
CA PHE A 174 -2.44 -10.99 -5.06
C PHE A 174 -3.07 -11.46 -3.75
N GLU A 175 -2.27 -11.73 -2.72
CA GLU A 175 -2.77 -12.06 -1.38
C GLU A 175 -3.55 -10.90 -0.78
N TRP A 176 -2.97 -9.69 -0.80
CA TRP A 176 -3.65 -8.48 -0.34
C TRP A 176 -4.93 -8.23 -1.14
N PHE A 177 -4.86 -8.32 -2.47
CA PHE A 177 -6.01 -8.11 -3.36
C PHE A 177 -7.14 -9.10 -3.07
N ARG A 178 -6.82 -10.38 -2.88
CA ARG A 178 -7.80 -11.41 -2.51
C ARG A 178 -8.47 -11.07 -1.18
N ILE A 179 -7.70 -10.69 -0.16
CA ILE A 179 -8.26 -10.30 1.14
C ILE A 179 -9.16 -9.07 1.01
N GLN A 180 -8.79 -8.09 0.18
CA GLN A 180 -9.68 -6.95 -0.09
C GLN A 180 -10.95 -7.38 -0.82
N ASP A 181 -10.85 -8.26 -1.81
CA ASP A 181 -12.00 -8.81 -2.53
C ASP A 181 -12.93 -9.61 -1.61
N ASP A 182 -12.38 -10.46 -0.73
CA ASP A 182 -13.11 -11.20 0.29
C ASP A 182 -13.83 -10.27 1.26
N ILE A 183 -13.17 -9.21 1.75
CA ILE A 183 -13.79 -8.19 2.61
C ILE A 183 -14.95 -7.49 1.87
N VAL A 184 -14.76 -7.12 0.60
CA VAL A 184 -15.81 -6.50 -0.22
C VAL A 184 -16.98 -7.46 -0.44
N ASN A 185 -16.68 -8.73 -0.73
CA ASN A 185 -17.67 -9.78 -0.93
C ASN A 185 -18.45 -10.07 0.36
N GLU A 186 -17.79 -10.19 1.51
CA GLU A 186 -18.44 -10.33 2.82
C GLU A 186 -19.32 -9.13 3.15
N GLN A 187 -18.86 -7.90 2.88
CA GLN A 187 -19.70 -6.71 3.06
C GLN A 187 -20.91 -6.72 2.12
N SER A 188 -20.75 -7.13 0.87
CA SER A 188 -21.85 -7.23 -0.09
C SER A 188 -22.85 -8.31 0.30
N GLN A 189 -22.39 -9.47 0.75
CA GLN A 189 -23.22 -10.58 1.22
C GLN A 189 -23.89 -10.24 2.55
N SER A 190 -23.20 -9.56 3.46
CA SER A 190 -23.77 -9.08 4.73
C SER A 190 -24.86 -8.03 4.49
N ARG A 191 -24.63 -7.07 3.58
CA ARG A 191 -25.65 -6.09 3.17
C ARG A 191 -26.84 -6.77 2.52
N SER A 192 -26.61 -7.69 1.58
CA SER A 192 -27.67 -8.45 0.93
C SER A 192 -28.44 -9.31 1.93
N ARG A 193 -27.75 -10.01 2.84
CA ARG A 193 -28.36 -10.82 3.91
C ARG A 193 -29.17 -9.98 4.89
N TRP A 194 -28.67 -8.81 5.29
CA TRP A 194 -29.41 -7.85 6.12
C TRP A 194 -30.68 -7.37 5.41
N MET A 195 -30.55 -7.01 4.13
CA MET A 195 -31.65 -6.62 3.25
C MET A 195 -32.72 -7.72 3.16
N HIS A 196 -32.31 -8.97 2.93
CA HIS A 196 -33.22 -10.13 2.95
C HIS A 196 -33.91 -10.31 4.30
N GLN A 197 -33.18 -10.28 5.41
CA GLN A 197 -33.73 -10.44 6.76
C GLN A 197 -34.75 -9.35 7.12
N HIS A 198 -34.55 -8.14 6.60
CA HIS A 198 -35.40 -6.98 6.89
C HIS A 198 -36.35 -6.62 5.73
N ARG A 199 -36.47 -7.47 4.71
CA ARG A 199 -37.24 -7.22 3.47
C ARG A 199 -38.64 -6.68 3.76
N THR A 200 -39.40 -7.34 4.62
CA THR A 200 -40.77 -6.95 4.95
C THR A 200 -40.83 -5.59 5.65
N TRP A 201 -39.84 -5.26 6.48
CA TRP A 201 -39.75 -3.96 7.14
C TRP A 201 -39.40 -2.85 6.14
N ILE A 202 -38.44 -3.11 5.25
CA ILE A 202 -38.01 -2.19 4.19
C ILE A 202 -39.18 -1.88 3.25
N GLN A 203 -39.88 -2.91 2.77
CA GLN A 203 -41.05 -2.75 1.90
C GLN A 203 -42.15 -1.93 2.57
N ARG A 204 -42.50 -2.23 3.84
CA ARG A 204 -43.50 -1.47 4.59
C ARG A 204 -43.10 -0.01 4.79
N ARG A 205 -41.82 0.24 5.10
CA ARG A 205 -41.31 1.60 5.33
C ARG A 205 -41.33 2.42 4.04
N ILE A 206 -40.91 1.85 2.92
CA ILE A 206 -40.93 2.50 1.60
C ILE A 206 -42.37 2.85 1.22
N ILE A 207 -43.30 1.88 1.27
CA ILE A 207 -44.72 2.12 0.95
C ILE A 207 -45.29 3.24 1.84
N LYS A 208 -44.96 3.24 3.14
CA LYS A 208 -45.40 4.28 4.07
C LYS A 208 -44.84 5.66 3.73
N ILE A 209 -43.53 5.76 3.42
CA ILE A 209 -42.91 7.04 3.03
C ILE A 209 -43.58 7.58 1.78
N PHE A 210 -43.75 6.77 0.74
CA PHE A 210 -44.38 7.23 -0.49
C PHE A 210 -45.85 7.56 -0.31
N SER A 211 -46.61 6.85 0.54
CA SER A 211 -48.01 7.21 0.83
C SER A 211 -48.18 8.59 1.49
N ILE A 212 -47.11 9.17 2.03
CA ILE A 212 -47.12 10.54 2.57
C ILE A 212 -46.96 11.57 1.45
N TYR A 213 -46.26 11.22 0.36
CA TYR A 213 -45.99 12.09 -0.77
C TYR A 213 -46.96 11.90 -1.95
N SER A 214 -47.59 10.73 -2.09
CA SER A 214 -48.59 10.43 -3.11
C SER A 214 -50.01 10.52 -2.53
N SER A 215 -50.50 11.73 -2.32
CA SER A 215 -51.93 11.98 -2.06
C SER A 215 -52.82 11.75 -3.29
N ASN A 216 -52.22 11.62 -4.48
CA ASN A 216 -52.91 11.32 -5.74
C ASN A 216 -52.62 9.87 -6.19
N GLU A 217 -53.67 9.04 -6.27
CA GLU A 217 -53.63 7.65 -6.75
C GLU A 217 -53.18 7.50 -8.23
N GLN A 218 -52.99 8.60 -8.96
CA GLN A 218 -52.73 8.64 -10.40
C GLN A 218 -51.24 8.61 -10.80
N ASN A 219 -50.29 8.50 -9.87
CA ASN A 219 -48.88 8.44 -10.25
C ASN A 219 -48.50 7.02 -10.74
N GLU A 220 -48.54 6.81 -12.06
CA GLU A 220 -48.24 5.54 -12.72
C GLU A 220 -46.84 5.00 -12.37
N GLY A 221 -45.84 5.88 -12.23
CA GLY A 221 -44.47 5.50 -11.85
C GLY A 221 -44.40 4.90 -10.45
N PHE A 222 -45.11 5.47 -9.49
CA PHE A 222 -45.20 4.92 -8.14
C PHE A 222 -45.98 3.60 -8.08
N ASN A 223 -47.09 3.50 -8.82
CA ASN A 223 -47.87 2.26 -8.90
C ASN A 223 -47.07 1.12 -9.55
N HIS A 224 -46.27 1.42 -10.57
CA HIS A 224 -45.34 0.49 -11.20
C HIS A 224 -44.24 0.05 -10.24
N PHE A 225 -43.59 0.98 -9.54
CA PHE A 225 -42.59 0.68 -8.52
C PHE A 225 -43.17 -0.19 -7.39
N LYS A 226 -44.39 0.10 -6.92
CA LYS A 226 -45.08 -0.69 -5.89
C LYS A 226 -45.37 -2.11 -6.35
N GLN A 227 -45.75 -2.32 -7.63
CA GLN A 227 -45.92 -3.67 -8.18
C GLN A 227 -44.57 -4.40 -8.26
N LYS A 228 -43.55 -3.76 -8.82
CA LYS A 228 -42.19 -4.31 -8.88
C LYS A 228 -41.67 -4.71 -7.50
N LEU A 229 -41.77 -3.83 -6.52
CA LEU A 229 -41.30 -4.07 -5.14
C LEU A 229 -42.06 -5.20 -4.43
N LYS A 230 -43.26 -5.55 -4.91
CA LYS A 230 -44.10 -6.65 -4.39
C LYS A 230 -43.79 -7.99 -5.06
N TYR A 231 -43.49 -8.00 -6.36
CA TYR A 231 -43.38 -9.23 -7.17
C TYR A 231 -41.95 -9.59 -7.59
N ASP A 232 -41.05 -8.61 -7.66
CA ASP A 232 -39.65 -8.82 -7.99
C ASP A 232 -38.83 -8.82 -6.69
N GLU A 233 -38.44 -10.01 -6.27
CA GLU A 233 -37.68 -10.19 -5.03
C GLU A 233 -36.30 -9.55 -5.15
N SER A 234 -35.68 -9.62 -6.33
CA SER A 234 -34.30 -9.18 -6.62
C SER A 234 -34.04 -7.70 -6.29
N ILE A 235 -35.08 -6.87 -6.37
CA ILE A 235 -35.04 -5.45 -6.03
C ILE A 235 -34.65 -5.24 -4.57
N VAL A 236 -35.08 -6.14 -3.67
CA VAL A 236 -34.80 -6.04 -2.22
C VAL A 236 -33.61 -6.93 -1.83
N GLU A 237 -33.03 -7.71 -2.73
CA GLU A 237 -31.88 -8.59 -2.43
C GLU A 237 -30.56 -7.84 -2.55
N GLU A 238 -30.42 -6.94 -3.53
CA GLU A 238 -29.20 -6.12 -3.69
C GLU A 238 -29.50 -4.62 -3.54
N PRO A 239 -28.78 -3.88 -2.67
CA PRO A 239 -29.03 -2.46 -2.42
C PRO A 239 -29.04 -1.59 -3.68
N LYS A 240 -28.17 -1.88 -4.66
CA LYS A 240 -28.06 -1.09 -5.89
C LYS A 240 -29.36 -1.11 -6.72
N TYR A 241 -30.08 -2.23 -6.78
CA TYR A 241 -31.33 -2.32 -7.53
C TYR A 241 -32.45 -1.58 -6.80
N LEU A 242 -32.50 -1.71 -5.47
CA LEU A 242 -33.44 -0.94 -4.66
C LEU A 242 -33.24 0.57 -4.85
N PHE A 243 -32.00 1.05 -4.75
CA PHE A 243 -31.69 2.48 -4.90
C PHE A 243 -31.97 2.99 -6.32
N HIS A 244 -31.63 2.21 -7.34
CA HIS A 244 -31.92 2.57 -8.73
C HIS A 244 -33.43 2.72 -8.96
N GLU A 245 -34.24 1.75 -8.52
CA GLU A 245 -35.70 1.81 -8.67
C GLU A 245 -36.33 2.91 -7.80
N LEU A 246 -35.78 3.17 -6.60
CA LEU A 246 -36.21 4.30 -5.76
C LEU A 246 -35.94 5.65 -6.45
N ILE A 247 -34.77 5.83 -7.06
CA ILE A 247 -34.43 7.05 -7.80
C ILE A 247 -35.39 7.24 -8.97
N GLN A 248 -35.63 6.19 -9.77
CA GLN A 248 -36.61 6.27 -10.86
C GLN A 248 -38.01 6.62 -10.37
N ALA A 249 -38.46 5.99 -9.27
CA ALA A 249 -39.77 6.29 -8.68
C ALA A 249 -39.86 7.74 -8.17
N ILE A 250 -38.77 8.28 -7.61
CA ILE A 250 -38.68 9.67 -7.16
C ILE A 250 -38.66 10.65 -8.35
N GLU A 251 -37.95 10.32 -9.43
CA GLU A 251 -37.90 11.15 -10.66
C GLU A 251 -39.26 11.24 -11.37
N HIS A 252 -40.13 10.23 -11.21
CA HIS A 252 -41.50 10.21 -11.75
C HIS A 252 -42.55 10.79 -10.79
N LEU A 253 -42.17 11.12 -9.55
CA LEU A 253 -42.98 12.00 -8.72
C LEU A 253 -42.73 13.41 -9.23
N ASP A 254 -43.68 13.98 -9.99
CA ASP A 254 -43.60 15.36 -10.44
C ASP A 254 -43.38 16.28 -9.22
N PHE A 255 -42.15 16.76 -9.06
CA PHE A 255 -41.83 17.84 -8.12
C PHE A 255 -42.20 19.19 -8.75
N GLU A 256 -43.39 19.33 -9.33
CA GLU A 256 -43.87 20.66 -9.78
C GLU A 256 -44.27 21.57 -8.61
N ASP A 257 -44.34 21.05 -7.37
CA ASP A 257 -44.70 21.86 -6.19
C ASP A 257 -43.52 22.18 -5.24
N ALA A 258 -42.28 21.88 -5.62
CA ALA A 258 -41.11 22.23 -4.78
C ALA A 258 -40.82 23.75 -4.75
N ASP A 259 -41.28 24.52 -5.75
CA ASP A 259 -41.14 25.99 -5.78
C ASP A 259 -42.20 26.73 -4.93
N ASN A 260 -43.23 26.05 -4.43
CA ASN A 260 -44.28 26.66 -3.59
C ASN A 260 -44.05 26.51 -2.08
N MET A 261 -43.03 25.78 -1.64
CA MET A 261 -42.64 25.75 -0.23
C MET A 261 -41.72 26.92 0.10
N LYS A 262 -42.34 28.09 0.38
CA LYS A 262 -41.68 29.12 1.18
C LYS A 262 -41.19 28.49 2.48
N VAL A 263 -39.88 28.49 2.67
CA VAL A 263 -39.23 28.26 3.95
C VAL A 263 -39.86 29.22 4.98
N PRO A 264 -40.49 28.74 6.07
CA PRO A 264 -40.77 29.61 7.19
C PRO A 264 -39.42 29.93 7.82
N HIS A 265 -39.03 31.21 7.77
CA HIS A 265 -37.95 31.73 8.59
C HIS A 265 -38.22 31.41 10.06
N ILE A 266 -37.38 30.55 10.65
CA ILE A 266 -36.90 30.67 12.03
C ILE A 266 -35.43 30.24 12.03
#